data_AF-A0A6I2R1M2-F1
#
_entry.id   AF-A0A6I2R1M2-F1
#
_cell.length_a   1.000
_cell.length_b   1.000
_cell.length_c   1.000
_cell.angle_alpha   90.00
_cell.angle_beta   90.00
_cell.angle_gamma   90.00
#
_symmetry.space_group_name_H-M   'P 1'
#
loop_
_entity.id
_entity.type
_entity.pdbx_description
1 polymer ?
#
loop_
_entity_poly.entity_id
_entity_poly.type
_entity_poly.pdbx_seq_one_letter_code
_entity_poly.pdbx_strand_id
1 'polypeptide(L)'
;MTDTEKLTMLKAMTGEKDESVLSTYLSIAGNKVLKRAYPFDSTVTVVPDRYAYNQVEIAAYLVNKRGAEGETAHSENGISRSYEDGDVPPTLLREIVPCASLIGKEPVV
;
A
#
# COMPACT_ATOMS: atom_id res chain seq x y z
N MET A 1 0.38 0.87 -14.75
CA MET A 1 1.52 0.09 -14.24
C MET A 1 1.06 -1.34 -14.02
N THR A 2 1.68 -2.28 -14.74
CA THR A 2 1.36 -3.72 -14.70
C THR A 2 1.82 -4.37 -13.40
N ASP A 3 1.25 -5.52 -13.05
CA ASP A 3 1.67 -6.28 -11.86
C ASP A 3 3.12 -6.78 -11.95
N THR A 4 3.60 -7.09 -13.14
CA THR A 4 5.01 -7.46 -13.38
C THR A 4 5.94 -6.31 -13.07
N GLU A 5 5.61 -5.08 -13.49
CA GLU A 5 6.39 -3.89 -13.14
C GLU A 5 6.38 -3.66 -11.62
N LYS A 6 5.23 -3.85 -10.96
CA LYS A 6 5.10 -3.67 -9.50
C LYS A 6 5.95 -4.68 -8.74
N LEU A 7 5.94 -5.94 -9.18
CA LEU A 7 6.79 -7.00 -8.62
C LEU A 7 8.28 -6.69 -8.82
N THR A 8 8.68 -6.26 -10.01
CA THR A 8 10.09 -5.89 -10.28
C THR A 8 10.55 -4.75 -9.38
N MET A 9 9.75 -3.70 -9.21
CA MET A 9 10.08 -2.59 -8.30
C MET A 9 10.14 -3.07 -6.85
N LEU A 10 9.16 -3.86 -6.41
CA LEU A 10 9.10 -4.34 -5.04
C LEU A 10 10.28 -5.24 -4.67
N LYS A 11 10.72 -6.11 -5.59
CA LYS A 11 11.96 -6.89 -5.44
C LYS A 11 13.17 -5.99 -5.23
N ALA A 12 13.31 -4.95 -6.05
CA ALA A 12 14.43 -4.02 -5.95
C ALA A 12 14.44 -3.23 -4.63
N MET A 13 13.27 -2.89 -4.09
CA MET A 13 13.15 -2.12 -2.84
C MET A 13 13.36 -2.94 -1.57
N THR A 14 13.08 -4.24 -1.60
CA THR A 14 13.05 -5.11 -0.40
C THR A 14 14.19 -6.12 -0.38
N GLY A 15 14.78 -6.45 -1.53
CA GLY A 15 15.73 -7.55 -1.66
C GLY A 15 15.10 -8.94 -1.52
N GLU A 16 13.78 -9.02 -1.30
CA GLU A 16 13.04 -10.28 -1.19
C GLU A 16 13.01 -10.99 -2.54
N LYS A 17 13.27 -12.30 -2.53
CA LYS A 17 13.36 -13.14 -3.72
C LYS A 17 12.10 -13.97 -3.94
N ASP A 18 11.35 -14.21 -2.86
CA ASP A 18 10.12 -14.99 -2.93
C ASP A 18 8.98 -14.15 -3.53
N GLU A 19 8.67 -14.42 -4.81
CA GLU A 19 7.56 -13.77 -5.51
C GLU A 19 6.19 -14.02 -4.87
N SER A 20 5.99 -15.16 -4.20
CA SER A 20 4.73 -15.46 -3.53
C SER A 20 4.52 -14.54 -2.32
N VAL A 21 5.59 -14.26 -1.58
CA VAL A 21 5.60 -13.27 -0.50
C VAL A 21 5.30 -11.88 -1.07
N LEU A 22 6.02 -11.48 -2.12
CA LEU A 22 5.87 -10.14 -2.71
C LEU A 22 4.46 -9.91 -3.29
N SER A 23 3.91 -10.88 -4.01
CA SER A 23 2.55 -10.81 -4.56
C SER A 23 1.48 -10.76 -3.47
N THR A 24 1.70 -11.48 -2.35
CA THR A 24 0.84 -11.40 -1.17
C THR A 24 0.84 -9.99 -0.59
N TYR A 25 2.00 -9.39 -0.37
CA TYR A 25 2.10 -8.03 0.18
C TYR A 25 1.59 -6.96 -0.80
N LEU A 26 1.77 -7.12 -2.11
CA LEU A 26 1.14 -6.25 -3.11
C LEU A 26 -0.39 -6.33 -3.05
N SER A 27 -0.95 -7.52 -2.82
CA SER A 27 -2.40 -7.71 -2.70
C SER A 27 -2.94 -7.05 -1.43
N ILE A 28 -2.24 -7.22 -0.30
CA ILE A 28 -2.59 -6.56 0.97
C ILE A 28 -2.51 -5.03 0.81
N ALA A 29 -1.42 -4.52 0.23
CA ALA A 29 -1.24 -3.09 -0.03
C ALA A 29 -2.33 -2.55 -0.97
N GLY A 30 -2.68 -3.30 -2.02
CA GLY A 30 -3.72 -2.93 -2.97
C GLY A 30 -5.08 -2.78 -2.30
N ASN A 31 -5.44 -3.71 -1.41
CA ASN A 31 -6.66 -3.61 -0.61
C ASN A 31 -6.68 -2.34 0.27
N LYS A 32 -5.56 -2.01 0.91
CA LYS A 32 -5.45 -0.79 1.73
C LYS A 32 -5.59 0.48 0.89
N VAL A 33 -4.96 0.53 -0.29
CA VAL A 33 -5.12 1.64 -1.23
C VAL A 33 -6.58 1.77 -1.66
N LEU A 34 -7.23 0.67 -2.02
CA LEU A 34 -8.63 0.65 -2.46
C LEU A 34 -9.58 1.10 -1.35
N LYS A 35 -9.44 0.61 -0.12
CA LYS A 35 -10.26 1.05 1.02
C LYS A 35 -10.10 2.54 1.31
N ARG A 36 -8.91 3.09 1.09
CA ARG A 36 -8.63 4.51 1.28
C ARG A 36 -9.18 5.36 0.12
N ALA A 37 -9.01 4.91 -1.11
CA ALA A 37 -9.44 5.60 -2.31
C ALA A 37 -10.95 5.49 -2.56
N TYR A 38 -11.57 4.37 -2.18
CA TYR A 38 -12.97 4.04 -2.42
C TYR A 38 -13.65 3.59 -1.13
N PRO A 39 -13.71 4.44 -0.08
CA PRO A 39 -14.23 4.05 1.23
C PRO A 39 -15.70 3.61 1.22
N PHE A 40 -16.45 3.98 0.18
CA PHE A 40 -17.89 3.68 0.04
C PHE A 40 -18.22 2.83 -1.20
N ASP A 41 -17.22 2.39 -1.97
CA ASP A 41 -17.42 1.61 -3.19
C ASP A 41 -16.52 0.37 -3.17
N SER A 42 -17.09 -0.75 -2.76
CA SER A 42 -16.41 -2.06 -2.72
C SER A 42 -16.39 -2.77 -4.07
N THR A 43 -17.00 -2.21 -5.12
CA THR A 43 -17.00 -2.80 -6.45
C THR A 43 -15.69 -2.56 -7.19
N VAL A 44 -14.92 -1.54 -6.78
CA VAL A 44 -13.60 -1.26 -7.31
C VAL A 44 -12.58 -2.24 -6.72
N THR A 45 -12.11 -3.15 -7.55
CA THR A 45 -11.19 -4.24 -7.17
C THR A 45 -9.77 -4.07 -7.70
N VAL A 46 -9.53 -3.07 -8.55
CA VAL A 46 -8.23 -2.81 -9.20
C VAL A 46 -7.72 -1.45 -8.77
N VAL A 47 -6.47 -1.39 -8.30
CA VAL A 47 -5.80 -0.14 -7.91
C VAL A 47 -5.64 0.76 -9.13
N PRO A 48 -6.15 2.01 -9.10
CA PRO A 48 -5.94 2.97 -10.17
C PRO A 48 -4.46 3.26 -10.40
N ASP A 49 -4.07 3.47 -11.65
CA ASP A 49 -2.67 3.70 -12.05
C ASP A 49 -2.01 4.87 -11.30
N ARG A 50 -2.77 5.92 -10.98
CA ARG A 50 -2.29 7.06 -10.18
C ARG A 50 -1.81 6.70 -8.76
N TYR A 51 -2.22 5.52 -8.25
CA TYR A 51 -1.83 5.01 -6.94
C TYR A 51 -0.96 3.75 -7.03
N ALA A 52 -0.44 3.42 -8.22
CA ALA A 52 0.41 2.25 -8.41
C ALA A 52 1.69 2.32 -7.59
N TYR A 53 2.34 3.48 -7.53
CA TYR A 53 3.52 3.70 -6.68
C TYR A 53 3.18 3.59 -5.19
N ASN A 54 2.05 4.16 -4.74
CA ASN A 54 1.61 4.02 -3.35
C ASN A 54 1.43 2.54 -2.97
N GLN A 55 0.87 1.72 -3.87
CA GLN A 55 0.73 0.28 -3.64
C GLN A 55 2.10 -0.39 -3.44
N VAL A 56 3.10 -0.06 -4.25
CA VAL A 56 4.46 -0.61 -4.15
C VAL A 56 5.16 -0.14 -2.88
N GLU A 57 5.08 1.14 -2.54
CA GLU A 57 5.70 1.71 -1.34
C GLU A 57 5.11 1.10 -0.05
N ILE A 58 3.79 0.96 0.00
CA ILE A 58 3.09 0.32 1.12
C ILE A 58 3.50 -1.15 1.22
N ALA A 59 3.56 -1.88 0.09
CA ALA A 59 4.01 -3.27 0.09
C ALA A 59 5.45 -3.39 0.57
N ALA A 60 6.36 -2.52 0.11
CA ALA A 60 7.75 -2.51 0.52
C ALA A 60 7.90 -2.23 2.02
N TYR A 61 7.11 -1.29 2.56
CA TYR A 61 7.05 -1.04 3.99
C TYR A 61 6.62 -2.28 4.77
N LEU A 62 5.54 -2.95 4.34
CA LEU A 62 5.01 -4.13 5.02
C LEU A 62 5.97 -5.33 4.96
N VAL A 63 6.65 -5.54 3.83
CA VAL A 63 7.70 -6.56 3.68
C VAL A 63 8.86 -6.27 4.62
N ASN A 64 9.35 -5.02 4.66
CA ASN A 64 10.48 -4.64 5.52
C ASN A 64 10.15 -4.66 7.02
N LYS A 65 8.88 -4.48 7.40
CA LYS A 65 8.41 -4.60 8.79
C LYS A 65 8.28 -6.07 9.23
N ARG A 66 8.19 -7.02 8.30
CA ARG A 66 8.08 -8.45 8.60
C ARG A 66 9.31 -8.89 9.41
N GLY A 67 9.09 -9.35 10.64
CA GLY A 67 10.16 -9.78 11.55
C GLY A 67 10.67 -8.69 12.51
N ALA A 68 10.20 -7.45 12.40
CA ALA A 68 10.41 -6.35 13.35
C ALA A 68 9.14 -6.05 14.17
N GLU A 69 8.21 -7.00 14.24
CA GLU A 69 6.95 -6.87 14.97
C GLU A 69 7.25 -6.79 16.48
N GLY A 70 7.16 -5.59 17.06
CA GLY A 70 7.48 -5.33 18.46
C GLY A 70 8.74 -4.48 18.68
N GLU A 71 9.44 -4.07 17.62
CA GLU A 71 10.59 -3.17 17.71
C GLU A 71 10.22 -1.77 17.19
N THR A 72 10.13 -0.80 18.10
CA THR A 72 9.70 0.57 17.80
C THR A 72 10.80 1.41 17.14
N ALA A 73 12.05 0.94 17.18
CA ALA A 73 13.20 1.57 16.54
C ALA A 73 14.32 0.56 16.28
N HIS A 74 14.78 0.48 15.02
CA HIS A 74 16.04 -0.16 14.66
C HIS A 74 16.99 0.91 14.10
N SER A 75 18.25 0.88 14.55
CA SER A 75 19.33 1.74 14.04
C SER A 75 20.47 0.87 13.56
N GLU A 76 20.70 0.81 12.25
CA GLU A 76 21.90 0.22 11.66
C GLU A 76 22.52 1.23 10.67
N ASN A 77 23.84 1.41 10.72
CA ASN A 77 24.61 2.26 9.79
C ASN A 77 24.09 3.72 9.60
N GLY A 78 23.57 4.34 10.65
CA GLY A 78 23.19 5.77 10.63
C GLY A 78 21.87 6.08 9.90
N ILE A 79 21.07 5.06 9.57
CA ILE A 79 19.74 5.22 8.99
C ILE A 79 18.70 4.81 10.06
N SER A 80 18.12 5.79 10.75
CA SER A 80 17.06 5.52 11.74
C SER A 80 15.73 5.30 11.04
N ARG A 81 15.09 4.15 11.28
CA ARG A 81 13.72 3.86 10.85
C ARG A 81 12.83 3.71 12.08
N SER A 82 12.01 4.73 12.34
CA SER A 82 10.96 4.66 13.37
C SER A 82 9.72 4.04 12.75
N TYR A 83 9.30 2.88 13.25
CA TYR A 83 8.05 2.26 12.85
C TYR A 83 6.97 2.67 13.86
N GLU A 84 5.89 3.31 13.38
CA GLU A 84 4.72 3.55 14.22
C GLU A 84 4.01 2.22 14.54
N ASP A 85 3.45 2.14 15.74
CA ASP A 85 2.66 1.01 16.21
C ASP A 85 1.41 0.84 15.32
N GLY A 86 1.16 -0.38 14.86
CA GLY A 86 -0.01 -0.72 14.04
C GLY A 86 0.07 -0.38 12.54
N ASP A 87 -0.03 -1.41 11.70
CA ASP A 87 -0.41 -1.34 10.28
C ASP A 87 0.47 -0.41 9.40
N VAL A 88 -0.11 0.28 8.40
CA VAL A 88 0.59 1.15 7.43
C VAL A 88 0.61 2.60 7.92
N PRO A 89 1.78 3.29 7.93
CA PRO A 89 1.91 4.67 8.37
C PRO A 89 0.93 5.62 7.67
N PRO A 90 0.28 6.55 8.39
CA PRO A 90 -0.62 7.54 7.81
C PRO A 90 0.04 8.39 6.71
N THR A 91 1.36 8.59 6.80
CA THR A 91 2.17 9.31 5.81
C THR A 91 2.12 8.66 4.43
N LEU A 92 2.14 7.32 4.34
CA LEU A 92 2.04 6.59 3.08
C LEU A 92 0.62 6.62 2.50
N LEU A 93 -0.38 6.85 3.34
CA LEU A 93 -1.80 6.94 2.93
C LEU A 93 -2.23 8.37 2.58
N ARG A 94 -1.40 9.38 2.85
CA ARG A 94 -1.75 10.80 2.73
C ARG A 94 -2.02 11.23 1.29
N GLU A 95 -1.23 10.71 0.35
CA GLU A 95 -1.33 11.01 -1.08
C GLU A 95 -2.53 10.33 -1.76
N ILE A 96 -3.18 9.38 -1.07
CA ILE A 96 -4.36 8.69 -1.57
C ILE A 96 -5.60 9.52 -1.23
N VAL A 97 -6.16 10.16 -2.27
CA VAL A 97 -7.36 10.99 -2.16
C VAL A 97 -8.61 10.11 -2.28
N PRO A 98 -9.49 10.10 -1.26
CA PRO A 98 -10.75 9.38 -1.32
C PRO A 98 -11.69 9.94 -2.39
N CYS A 99 -12.27 9.07 -3.20
CA CYS A 99 -13.41 9.35 -4.04
C CYS A 99 -14.68 9.26 -3.20
N ALA A 100 -15.46 10.34 -3.19
CA ALA A 100 -16.77 10.41 -2.56
C ALA A 100 -17.81 10.87 -3.60
N SER A 101 -19.02 10.31 -3.49
CA SER A 101 -20.17 10.69 -4.32
C SER A 101 -21.23 11.37 -3.46
N LEU A 102 -22.02 12.26 -4.07
CA LEU A 102 -23.15 12.91 -3.39
C LEU A 102 -24.27 11.89 -3.15
N ILE A 103 -24.79 11.85 -1.92
CA ILE A 103 -26.04 11.15 -1.61
C ILE A 103 -27.19 11.99 -2.20
N GLY A 104 -27.89 11.47 -3.21
CA GLY A 104 -29.14 12.06 -3.70
C GLY A 104 -29.20 12.51 -5.16
N LYS A 105 -28.33 12.03 -6.07
CA LYS A 105 -28.59 12.20 -7.50
C LYS A 105 -29.62 11.15 -7.95
N GLU A 106 -30.89 11.53 -7.97
CA GLU A 106 -31.88 10.83 -8.78
C GLU A 106 -31.37 10.76 -10.23
N PRO A 107 -31.60 9.65 -10.94
CA PRO A 107 -31.30 9.61 -12.37
C PRO A 107 -32.16 10.70 -13.03
N VAL A 108 -31.50 11.64 -13.72
CA VAL A 108 -32.20 12.52 -14.66
C VAL A 108 -32.72 11.60 -15.75
N VAL A 109 -34.05 11.43 -15.76
CA VAL A 109 -34.83 10.64 -16.70
C VAL A 109 -34.58 11.09 -18.14
#